data_AF-A0A6B3MQJ7-F1
#
_entry.id   AF-A0A6B3MQJ7-F1
#
_cell.length_a   1.000
_cell.length_b   1.000
_cell.length_c   1.000
_cell.angle_alpha   90.00
_cell.angle_beta   90.00
_cell.angle_gamma   90.00
#
_symmetry.space_group_name_H-M   'P 1'
#
loop_
_entity.id
_entity.type
_entity.pdbx_description
1 polymer ?
#
loop_
_entity_poly.entity_id
_entity_poly.type
_entity_poly.pdbx_seq_one_letter_code
_entity_poly.pdbx_strand_id
1 'polypeptide(L)' 'MVINLLAVCLGDTSPSGARDAALIGILRGAGLRRAEVTHLELRNFDPGTGKLEVYRGKGSKDRRGEEVKRRAVQKLGF' A
#
# COMPACT_ATOMS: atom_id res chain seq x y z
N MET A 1 7.61 13.38 -11.82
CA MET A 1 6.47 12.69 -12.45
C MET A 1 5.46 12.12 -11.42
N VAL A 2 5.88 11.34 -10.41
CA VAL A 2 4.94 10.81 -9.37
C VAL A 2 4.55 11.84 -8.29
N ILE A 3 5.43 12.81 -7.99
CA ILE A 3 5.19 13.84 -6.97
C ILE A 3 3.97 14.72 -7.31
N ASN A 4 3.80 15.11 -8.59
CA ASN A 4 2.65 15.91 -9.02
C ASN A 4 1.33 15.16 -8.89
N LEU A 5 1.32 13.84 -9.12
CA LEU A 5 0.12 13.03 -8.97
C LEU A 5 -0.29 12.92 -7.50
N LEU A 6 0.67 12.69 -6.61
CA LEU A 6 0.43 12.70 -5.16
C LEU A 6 -0.10 14.06 -4.67
N ALA A 7 0.44 15.17 -5.17
CA ALA A 7 -0.03 16.51 -4.81
C ALA A 7 -1.50 16.75 -5.23
N VAL A 8 -1.90 16.25 -6.40
CA VAL A 8 -3.31 16.31 -6.84
C VAL A 8 -4.21 15.48 -5.92
N CYS A 9 -3.83 14.25 -5.60
CA CYS A 9 -4.61 13.39 -4.70
C CYS A 9 -4.72 13.98 -3.28
N LEU A 10 -3.65 14.60 -2.76
CA LEU A 10 -3.66 15.26 -1.45
C LEU A 10 -4.48 16.56 -1.42
N GLY A 11 -4.63 17.23 -2.57
CA GLY A 11 -5.49 18.40 -2.71
C GLY A 11 -6.98 18.07 -2.88
N ASP A 12 -7.32 16.81 -3.16
CA ASP A 12 -8.70 16.33 -3.24
C ASP A 12 -9.19 15.97 -1.83
N THR A 13 -10.11 16.78 -1.29
CA THR A 13 -10.70 16.60 0.05
C THR A 13 -11.76 15.51 0.11
N SER A 14 -12.07 14.87 -1.02
CA SER A 14 -12.99 13.73 -1.04
C SER A 14 -12.32 12.47 -0.48
N PRO A 15 -13.09 11.46 -0.05
CA PRO A 15 -12.55 10.16 0.32
C PRO A 15 -11.72 9.50 -0.79
N SER A 16 -11.99 9.82 -2.06
CA SER A 16 -11.23 9.32 -3.21
C SER A 16 -9.80 9.85 -3.22
N GLY A 17 -9.58 11.13 -2.87
CA GLY A 17 -8.26 11.74 -2.79
C GLY A 17 -7.36 11.04 -1.79
N ALA A 18 -7.85 10.82 -0.57
CA ALA A 18 -7.14 10.09 0.48
C ALA A 18 -6.81 8.64 0.06
N ARG A 19 -7.77 7.94 -0.56
CA ARG A 19 -7.57 6.58 -1.07
C ARG A 19 -6.49 6.53 -2.15
N ASP A 20 -6.55 7.43 -3.12
CA ASP A 20 -5.63 7.42 -4.26
C ASP A 20 -4.22 7.81 -3.82
N ALA A 21 -4.08 8.75 -2.88
CA ALA A 21 -2.79 9.08 -2.25
C ALA A 21 -2.21 7.87 -1.50
N ALA A 22 -3.03 7.15 -0.73
CA ALA A 22 -2.63 5.93 -0.04
C ALA A 22 -2.23 4.81 -1.03
N LEU A 23 -2.99 4.60 -2.10
CA LEU A 23 -2.69 3.61 -3.14
C LEU A 23 -1.34 3.90 -3.84
N ILE A 24 -1.10 5.15 -4.22
CA ILE A 24 0.18 5.56 -4.83
C ILE A 24 1.31 5.35 -3.82
N GLY A 25 1.09 5.72 -2.56
CA GLY A 25 2.04 5.53 -1.49
C GLY A 25 2.40 4.07 -1.25
N ILE A 26 1.42 3.17 -1.27
CA ILE A 26 1.61 1.72 -1.14
C ILE A 26 2.35 1.16 -2.36
N LEU A 27 1.92 1.48 -3.58
CA LEU A 27 2.55 1.00 -4.82
C LEU A 27 4.01 1.45 -4.90
N ARG A 28 4.30 2.70 -4.52
CA ARG A 28 5.65 3.28 -4.60
C ARG A 28 6.52 2.93 -3.39
N GLY A 29 5.95 2.90 -2.21
CA GLY A 29 6.66 2.72 -0.94
C GLY A 29 6.89 1.25 -0.59
N ALA A 30 5.88 0.41 -0.78
CA ALA A 30 5.93 -1.02 -0.43
C ALA A 30 6.37 -1.91 -1.59
N GLY A 31 6.44 -1.36 -2.82
CA GLY A 31 6.83 -2.10 -4.02
C GLY A 31 5.82 -3.20 -4.38
N LEU A 32 4.55 -2.98 -4.05
CA LEU A 32 3.47 -3.88 -4.43
C LEU A 32 3.14 -3.75 -5.92
N ARG A 33 2.74 -4.87 -6.51
CA ARG A 33 2.19 -4.88 -7.86
C ARG A 33 0.73 -4.41 -7.81
N ARG A 34 0.25 -3.82 -8.91
CA ARG A 34 -1.16 -3.42 -9.04
C ARG A 34 -2.15 -4.51 -8.62
N ALA A 35 -1.91 -5.76 -9.04
CA ALA A 35 -2.76 -6.91 -8.70
C ALA A 35 -2.66 -7.36 -7.22
N GLU A 36 -1.55 -7.07 -6.54
CA GLU A 36 -1.40 -7.34 -5.10
C GLU A 36 -2.19 -6.31 -4.29
N VAL A 37 -2.18 -5.05 -4.72
CA VAL A 37 -2.90 -3.95 -4.06
C VAL A 37 -4.41 -4.12 -4.13
N THR A 38 -4.96 -4.65 -5.23
CA THR A 38 -6.41 -4.90 -5.36
C THR A 38 -6.93 -6.01 -4.44
N HIS A 39 -6.04 -6.83 -3.86
CA HIS A 39 -6.39 -7.91 -2.94
C HIS A 39 -6.08 -7.57 -1.48
N LEU A 40 -5.65 -6.34 -1.18
CA LEU A 40 -5.44 -5.90 0.19
C LEU A 40 -6.78 -5.78 0.93
N GLU A 41 -6.79 -6.28 2.16
CA GLU A 41 -7.89 -6.13 3.10
C GLU A 41 -7.42 -5.34 4.33
N LEU A 42 -8.36 -4.76 5.09
CA LEU A 42 -8.02 -3.99 6.29
C LEU A 42 -7.25 -4.82 7.33
N ARG A 43 -7.51 -6.14 7.40
CA ARG A 43 -6.77 -7.08 8.27
C ARG A 43 -5.27 -7.17 7.96
N ASN A 44 -4.86 -6.74 6.77
CA ASN A 44 -3.48 -6.71 6.36
C ASN A 44 -2.73 -5.49 6.90
N PHE A 45 -3.43 -4.48 7.40
CA PHE A 45 -2.85 -3.24 7.87
C PHE A 45 -2.88 -3.15 9.39
N ASP A 46 -1.71 -2.95 10.00
CA ASP A 46 -1.58 -2.62 11.41
C ASP A 46 -1.42 -1.09 11.54
N PRO A 47 -2.45 -0.37 12.00
CA PRO A 47 -2.41 1.08 12.14
C PRO A 47 -1.44 1.54 13.25
N GLY A 48 -1.18 0.70 14.26
CA GLY A 48 -0.27 1.03 15.36
C GLY A 48 1.20 1.00 14.94
N THR A 49 1.55 0.18 13.95
CA THR A 49 2.94 0.06 13.47
C THR A 49 3.16 0.55 12.04
N GLY A 50 2.10 0.84 11.29
CA GLY A 50 2.17 1.21 9.87
C GLY A 50 2.68 0.06 8.99
N LYS A 51 2.47 -1.18 9.43
CA LYS A 51 2.86 -2.39 8.70
C LYS A 51 1.72 -2.83 7.79
N LEU A 52 2.08 -3.28 6.59
CA LEU A 52 1.17 -3.84 5.61
C LEU A 52 1.64 -5.25 5.25
N GLU A 53 0.80 -6.25 5.49
CA GLU A 53 1.10 -7.66 5.28
C GLU A 53 0.43 -8.16 4.01
N VAL A 54 1.22 -8.49 3.00
CA VAL A 54 0.69 -8.98 1.72
C VAL A 54 0.91 -10.47 1.60
N TYR A 55 -0.20 -11.20 1.43
CA TYR A 55 -0.20 -12.63 1.21
C TYR A 55 -0.30 -12.89 -0.30
N ARG A 56 0.54 -13.78 -0.84
CA ARG A 56 0.69 -14.14 -2.29
C ARG A 56 1.46 -13.13 -3.16
N GLY A 57 2.78 -13.07 -2.94
CA GLY A 57 3.74 -12.53 -3.92
C GLY A 57 4.04 -13.52 -5.06
N LYS A 58 4.76 -13.04 -6.10
CA LYS A 58 5.16 -13.78 -7.33
C LYS A 58 5.45 -15.28 -7.07
N GLY A 59 4.65 -16.16 -7.68
CA GLY A 59 4.93 -17.60 -7.72
C GLY A 59 3.80 -18.52 -7.24
N SER A 60 2.65 -17.97 -6.81
CA SER A 60 1.44 -18.73 -6.41
C SER A 60 1.73 -19.87 -5.42
N LYS A 61 2.79 -19.75 -4.63
CA LYS A 61 3.11 -20.68 -3.56
C LYS A 61 2.56 -20.13 -2.27
N ASP A 62 1.42 -20.68 -1.86
CA ASP A 62 0.90 -20.55 -0.51
C ASP A 62 1.78 -21.43 0.39
N ARG A 63 2.97 -20.92 0.74
CA ARG A 63 3.76 -21.49 1.82
C ARG A 63 3.29 -20.77 3.07
N ARG A 64 2.97 -21.53 4.12
CA ARG A 64 2.67 -21.03 5.47
C ARG A 64 3.88 -20.33 6.13
N GLY A 65 4.71 -19.63 5.37
CA GLY A 65 5.93 -18.97 5.79
C GLY A 65 6.59 -18.27 4.61
N GLU A 66 6.96 -17.00 4.82
CA GLU A 66 7.81 -16.13 3.98
C GLU A 66 7.14 -15.64 2.68
N GLU A 67 6.79 -14.35 2.54
CA GLU A 67 7.62 -13.17 2.68
C GLU A 67 6.73 -11.97 3.09
N VAL A 68 6.75 -11.60 4.38
CA VAL A 68 6.06 -10.37 4.83
C VAL A 68 6.84 -9.20 4.25
N LYS A 69 6.30 -8.54 3.21
CA LYS A 69 6.84 -7.27 2.70
C LYS A 69 6.67 -6.19 3.77
N ARG A 70 7.55 -6.18 4.77
CA ARG A 70 7.64 -5.17 5.83
C ARG A 70 8.24 -3.90 5.25
N ARG A 71 7.50 -3.13 4.47
CA ARG A 71 7.85 -1.72 4.29
C ARG A 71 6.68 -0.90 3.76
N ALA A 72 6.55 0.26 4.39
CA ALA A 72 5.95 1.47 3.85
C ALA A 72 4.45 1.68 4.05
N VAL A 73 4.09 1.97 5.30
CA VAL A 73 3.14 3.07 5.53
C VAL A 73 3.73 4.18 6.41
N GLN A 74 4.75 3.91 7.27
CA GLN A 74 5.36 4.94 8.15
C GLN A 74 5.94 6.20 7.47
N LYS A 75 6.19 6.19 6.15
CA LYS A 75 6.71 7.38 5.44
C LYS A 75 5.65 8.21 4.73
N LEU A 76 4.41 7.76 4.74
CA LEU A 76 3.29 8.48 4.17
C LEU A 76 2.62 9.21 5.33
N GLY A 77 3.20 10.33 5.74
CA GLY A 77 2.59 11.24 6.71
C GLY A 77 1.34 11.87 6.12
N PHE A 78 0.26 11.09 6.11
CA PHE A 78 -1.11 11.59 6.08
C PHE A 78 -1.53 11.88 7.52
#